data_AF-A0A2P8HRZ0-F1
#
_entry.id   AF-A0A2P8HRZ0-F1
#
_cell.length_a   1.000
_cell.length_b   1.000
_cell.length_c   1.000
_cell.angle_alpha   90.00
_cell.angle_beta   90.00
_cell.angle_gamma   90.00
#
_symmetry.space_group_name_H-M   'P 1'
#
loop_
_entity.id
_entity.type
_entity.pdbx_description
1 polymer ?
#
loop_
_entity_poly.entity_id
_entity_poly.type
_entity_poly.pdbx_seq_one_letter_code
_entity_poly.pdbx_strand_id
1 'polypeptide(L)'
;MKHLTDPELLILLREDDEWAFREIYERYWKILYQQALKKLATTEEVRDIIQEIFFSLWKSRHSILLRETLLQYLYTSLRYKIIDYYRLRTVRSKYYDSILQEEEHLSPEVSEELQYRQLNTLVEEEIRQMPAKMKEVFVLSRDYNLNAVQIAQKLSLSHQTVRNQISTALKRIRKRLDRSL
;
A
#
# COMPACT_ATOMS: atom_id res chain seq x y z
N MET A 1 5.33 -12.21 -25.63
CA MET A 1 4.46 -11.11 -25.17
C MET A 1 5.18 -9.76 -25.02
N LYS A 2 6.51 -9.68 -25.17
CA LYS A 2 7.30 -8.43 -25.08
C LYS A 2 6.84 -7.26 -25.97
N HIS A 3 6.15 -7.52 -27.07
CA HIS A 3 5.61 -6.49 -27.97
C HIS A 3 4.25 -5.93 -27.51
N LEU A 4 3.57 -6.59 -26.57
CA LEU A 4 2.28 -6.15 -26.05
C LEU A 4 2.47 -4.98 -25.08
N THR A 5 1.56 -4.03 -25.15
CA THR A 5 1.44 -2.88 -24.27
C THR A 5 0.87 -3.29 -22.91
N ASP A 6 1.04 -2.44 -21.88
CA ASP A 6 0.47 -2.74 -20.55
C ASP A 6 -1.06 -2.93 -20.58
N PRO A 7 -1.87 -2.12 -21.31
CA PRO A 7 -3.30 -2.36 -21.39
C PRO A 7 -3.66 -3.73 -21.98
N GLU A 8 -2.93 -4.19 -23.00
CA GLU A 8 -3.15 -5.50 -23.61
C GLU A 8 -2.79 -6.63 -22.64
N LEU A 9 -1.66 -6.50 -21.93
CA LEU A 9 -1.27 -7.47 -20.89
C LEU A 9 -2.28 -7.51 -19.75
N LEU A 10 -2.90 -6.39 -19.39
CA LEU A 10 -3.92 -6.34 -18.35
C LEU A 10 -5.24 -6.96 -18.77
N ILE A 11 -5.58 -6.92 -20.07
CA ILE A 11 -6.73 -7.64 -20.61
C ILE A 11 -6.48 -9.14 -20.47
N LEU A 12 -5.33 -9.62 -20.94
CA LEU A 12 -4.96 -11.04 -20.83
C LEU A 12 -4.86 -11.50 -19.36
N LEU A 13 -4.31 -10.65 -18.49
CA LEU A 13 -4.23 -10.94 -17.05
C LEU A 13 -5.61 -11.15 -16.42
N ARG A 14 -6.65 -10.46 -16.90
CA ARG A 14 -8.04 -10.67 -16.44
C ARG A 14 -8.62 -12.00 -16.91
N GLU A 15 -8.10 -12.58 -17.98
CA GLU A 15 -8.49 -13.88 -18.51
C GLU A 15 -7.65 -15.03 -17.92
N ASP A 16 -7.05 -14.81 -16.75
CA ASP A 16 -6.19 -15.78 -16.05
C ASP A 16 -4.91 -16.18 -16.82
N ASP A 17 -4.46 -15.35 -17.77
CA ASP A 17 -3.23 -15.62 -18.51
C ASP A 17 -1.97 -15.43 -17.64
N GLU A 18 -1.35 -16.54 -17.26
CA GLU A 18 -0.11 -16.57 -16.46
C GLU A 18 1.10 -15.99 -17.19
N TRP A 19 1.14 -16.07 -18.52
CA TRP A 19 2.24 -15.49 -19.31
C TRP A 19 2.16 -13.97 -19.31
N ALA A 20 0.96 -13.41 -19.34
CA ALA A 20 0.76 -11.97 -19.19
C ALA A 20 1.22 -11.49 -17.81
N PHE A 21 0.89 -12.23 -16.74
CA PHE A 21 1.39 -11.93 -15.39
C PHE A 21 2.92 -12.00 -15.32
N ARG A 22 3.52 -13.05 -15.87
CA ARG A 22 4.98 -13.22 -15.89
C ARG A 22 5.67 -12.07 -16.63
N GLU A 23 5.14 -11.67 -17.79
CA GLU A 23 5.67 -10.55 -18.56
C GLU A 23 5.59 -9.23 -17.78
N ILE A 24 4.46 -8.97 -17.10
CA ILE A 24 4.31 -7.82 -16.19
C ILE A 24 5.36 -7.89 -15.07
N TYR A 25 5.54 -9.05 -14.44
CA TYR A 25 6.54 -9.23 -13.40
C TYR A 25 7.94 -8.88 -13.91
N GLU A 26 8.38 -9.50 -15.00
CA GLU A 26 9.70 -9.29 -15.62
C GLU A 26 9.98 -7.82 -15.96
N ARG A 27 8.96 -7.08 -16.44
CA ARG A 27 9.09 -5.65 -16.76
C ARG A 27 9.32 -4.78 -15.53
N TYR A 28 8.64 -5.09 -14.42
CA TYR A 28 8.49 -4.14 -13.32
C TYR A 28 9.20 -4.53 -12.02
N TRP A 29 9.56 -5.79 -11.81
CA TRP A 29 10.16 -6.21 -10.53
C TRP A 29 11.46 -5.44 -10.23
N LYS A 30 12.34 -5.28 -11.22
CA LYS A 30 13.66 -4.65 -11.02
C LYS A 30 13.55 -3.16 -10.71
N ILE A 31 12.63 -2.45 -11.38
CA ILE A 31 12.44 -1.03 -11.14
C ILE A 31 11.80 -0.78 -9.77
N LEU A 32 10.85 -1.62 -9.36
CA LEU A 32 10.28 -1.57 -8.01
C LEU A 32 11.33 -1.89 -6.94
N TYR A 33 12.16 -2.91 -7.17
CA TYR A 33 13.25 -3.30 -6.30
C TYR A 33 14.24 -2.17 -6.04
N GLN A 34 14.67 -1.49 -7.10
CA GLN A 34 15.58 -0.34 -6.98
C GLN A 34 14.97 0.82 -6.21
N GLN A 35 13.67 1.09 -6.36
CA GLN A 35 13.02 2.15 -5.58
C GLN A 35 12.81 1.75 -4.12
N ALA A 36 12.46 0.50 -3.87
CA ALA A 36 12.24 -0.05 -2.53
C ALA A 36 13.53 -0.06 -1.70
N LEU A 37 14.67 -0.41 -2.31
CA LEU A 37 15.98 -0.42 -1.65
C LEU A 37 16.40 0.95 -1.10
N LYS A 38 15.93 2.05 -1.69
CA LYS A 38 16.21 3.41 -1.18
C LYS A 38 15.47 3.73 0.11
N LYS A 39 14.55 2.86 0.51
CA LYS A 39 13.55 3.11 1.56
C LYS A 39 13.41 1.94 2.53
N LEU A 40 14.19 0.87 2.40
CA LEU A 40 14.11 -0.31 3.25
C LEU A 40 15.53 -0.74 3.64
N ALA A 41 15.68 -1.31 4.84
CA ALA A 41 16.98 -1.58 5.42
C ALA A 41 17.65 -2.82 4.81
N THR A 42 16.87 -3.82 4.43
CA THR A 42 17.41 -5.10 3.93
C THR A 42 16.85 -5.51 2.58
N THR A 43 17.63 -6.31 1.86
CA THR A 43 17.21 -6.89 0.57
C THR A 43 16.08 -7.90 0.71
N GLU A 44 15.95 -8.54 1.87
CA GLU A 44 14.90 -9.52 2.17
C GLU A 44 13.54 -8.83 2.27
N GLU A 45 13.45 -7.75 3.05
CA GLU A 45 12.23 -6.94 3.18
C GLU A 45 11.76 -6.36 1.84
N VAL A 46 12.70 -5.97 0.99
CA VAL A 46 12.39 -5.53 -0.36
C VAL A 46 11.76 -6.65 -1.19
N ARG A 47 12.31 -7.86 -1.15
CA ARG A 47 11.77 -9.01 -1.90
C ARG A 47 10.37 -9.35 -1.43
N ASP A 48 10.14 -9.38 -0.12
CA ASP A 48 8.84 -9.68 0.47
C ASP A 48 7.77 -8.67 0.03
N ILE A 49 8.09 -7.38 0.12
CA ILE A 49 7.18 -6.32 -0.31
C ILE A 49 6.85 -6.43 -1.80
N ILE A 50 7.85 -6.72 -2.65
CA ILE A 50 7.60 -6.90 -4.08
C ILE A 50 6.72 -8.12 -4.34
N GLN A 51 7.00 -9.23 -3.67
CA GLN A 51 6.20 -10.45 -3.80
C GLN A 51 4.74 -10.18 -3.42
N GLU A 52 4.49 -9.46 -2.33
CA GLU A 52 3.14 -9.07 -1.91
C GLU A 52 2.43 -8.18 -2.92
N ILE A 53 3.14 -7.24 -3.56
CA ILE A 53 2.56 -6.36 -4.59
C ILE A 53 2.08 -7.18 -5.78
N PHE A 54 2.92 -8.08 -6.29
CA PHE A 54 2.57 -8.91 -7.45
C PHE A 54 1.52 -9.97 -7.09
N PHE A 55 1.57 -10.53 -5.87
CA PHE A 55 0.52 -11.41 -5.38
C PHE A 55 -0.83 -10.68 -5.29
N SER A 56 -0.85 -9.44 -4.79
CA SER A 56 -2.05 -8.61 -4.73
C SER A 56 -2.59 -8.27 -6.13
N LEU A 57 -1.69 -7.97 -7.07
CA LEU A 57 -2.05 -7.76 -8.48
C LEU A 57 -2.74 -9.01 -9.07
N TRP A 58 -2.13 -10.20 -8.90
CA TRP A 58 -2.73 -11.45 -9.35
C TRP A 58 -4.08 -11.70 -8.67
N LYS A 59 -4.16 -11.58 -7.34
CA LYS A 59 -5.41 -11.81 -6.59
C LYS A 59 -6.54 -10.87 -7.01
N SER A 60 -6.23 -9.64 -7.39
CA SER A 60 -7.21 -8.62 -7.77
C SER A 60 -7.47 -8.52 -9.28
N ARG A 61 -6.80 -9.35 -10.10
CA ARG A 61 -6.81 -9.27 -11.58
C ARG A 61 -8.19 -9.09 -12.20
N HIS A 62 -9.18 -9.87 -11.77
CA HIS A 62 -10.56 -9.83 -12.27
C HIS A 62 -11.31 -8.52 -11.99
N SER A 63 -10.85 -7.73 -11.02
CA SER A 63 -11.54 -6.55 -10.52
C SER A 63 -10.75 -5.24 -10.72
N ILE A 64 -9.49 -5.34 -11.15
CA ILE A 64 -8.60 -4.19 -11.22
C ILE A 64 -9.03 -3.24 -12.36
N LEU A 65 -9.37 -2.00 -12.01
CA LEU A 65 -9.72 -0.94 -12.96
C LEU A 65 -8.68 0.17 -12.84
N LEU A 66 -7.67 0.13 -13.70
CA LEU A 66 -6.64 1.16 -13.73
C LEU A 66 -7.18 2.41 -14.44
N ARG A 67 -7.15 3.54 -13.74
CA ARG A 67 -7.37 4.87 -14.32
C ARG A 67 -6.06 5.55 -14.73
N GLU A 68 -4.94 4.94 -14.34
CA GLU A 68 -3.57 5.40 -14.47
C GLU A 68 -2.74 4.30 -15.13
N THR A 69 -1.46 4.56 -15.44
CA THR A 69 -0.60 3.52 -16.03
C THR A 69 -0.32 2.40 -15.02
N LEU A 70 0.02 1.21 -15.51
CA LEU A 70 0.38 0.07 -14.67
C LEU A 70 1.57 0.40 -13.77
N LEU A 71 2.56 1.10 -14.30
CA LEU A 71 3.72 1.57 -13.54
C LEU A 71 3.31 2.48 -12.37
N GLN A 72 2.41 3.45 -12.59
CA GLN A 72 1.90 4.33 -11.53
C GLN A 72 1.15 3.55 -10.45
N TYR A 73 0.34 2.57 -10.84
CA TYR A 73 -0.35 1.68 -9.91
C TYR A 73 0.64 0.88 -9.06
N LEU A 74 1.69 0.32 -9.66
CA LEU A 74 2.70 -0.47 -8.97
C LEU A 74 3.54 0.38 -8.02
N TYR A 75 3.95 1.59 -8.42
CA TYR A 75 4.63 2.52 -7.52
C TYR A 75 3.76 2.98 -6.35
N THR A 76 2.48 3.21 -6.61
CA THR A 76 1.51 3.54 -5.56
C THR A 76 1.40 2.39 -4.58
N SER A 77 1.26 1.16 -5.08
CA SER A 77 1.23 -0.06 -4.25
C SER A 77 2.50 -0.23 -3.43
N LEU A 78 3.68 -0.01 -4.03
CA LEU A 78 4.96 -0.06 -3.35
C LEU A 78 5.04 0.95 -2.21
N ARG A 79 4.65 2.21 -2.47
CA ARG A 79 4.62 3.25 -1.45
C ARG A 79 3.72 2.86 -0.27
N TYR A 80 2.52 2.35 -0.55
CA TYR A 80 1.61 1.89 0.51
C TYR A 80 2.21 0.73 1.31
N LYS A 81 2.80 -0.26 0.65
CA LYS A 81 3.41 -1.40 1.33
C LYS A 81 4.59 -1.02 2.20
N ILE A 82 5.43 -0.11 1.76
CA ILE A 82 6.52 0.45 2.58
C ILE A 82 5.92 1.18 3.79
N ILE A 83 4.85 1.96 3.60
CA ILE A 83 4.19 2.65 4.71
C ILE A 83 3.63 1.65 5.73
N ASP A 84 2.91 0.63 5.27
CA ASP A 84 2.33 -0.40 6.13
C ASP A 84 3.42 -1.20 6.85
N TYR A 85 4.51 -1.54 6.16
CA TYR A 85 5.67 -2.22 6.74
C TYR A 85 6.25 -1.42 7.92
N TYR A 86 6.50 -0.12 7.74
CA TYR A 86 7.01 0.70 8.83
C TYR A 86 5.97 0.99 9.91
N ARG A 87 4.68 1.11 9.57
CA ARG A 87 3.61 1.22 10.56
C ARG A 87 3.57 -0.01 11.46
N LEU A 88 3.65 -1.21 10.88
CA LEU A 88 3.73 -2.47 11.62
C LEU A 88 5.00 -2.55 12.46
N ARG A 89 6.15 -2.13 11.93
CA ARG A 89 7.39 -2.03 12.71
C ARG A 89 7.34 -0.97 13.80
N THR A 90 6.61 0.14 13.63
CA THR A 90 6.46 1.16 14.67
C THR A 90 5.54 0.68 15.77
N VAL A 91 4.46 -0.04 15.44
CA VAL A 91 3.59 -0.69 16.44
C VAL A 91 4.34 -1.80 17.16
N ARG A 92 5.10 -2.63 16.42
CA ARG A 92 5.99 -3.63 17.01
C ARG A 92 7.09 -2.99 17.83
N SER A 93 7.70 -1.90 17.37
CA SER A 93 8.71 -1.13 18.12
C SER A 93 8.08 -0.60 19.38
N LYS A 94 6.92 0.06 19.36
CA LYS A 94 6.25 0.50 20.60
C LYS A 94 5.95 -0.65 21.56
N TYR A 95 5.60 -1.83 21.05
CA TYR A 95 5.41 -3.03 21.84
C TYR A 95 6.74 -3.61 22.38
N TYR A 96 7.79 -3.63 21.55
CA TYR A 96 9.13 -4.06 21.91
C TYR A 96 9.80 -3.05 22.85
N ASP A 97 9.75 -1.75 22.59
CA ASP A 97 10.14 -0.63 23.45
C ASP A 97 9.38 -0.67 24.79
N SER A 98 8.11 -1.08 24.82
CA SER A 98 7.41 -1.31 26.11
C SER A 98 7.92 -2.55 26.87
N ILE A 99 8.59 -3.47 26.18
CA ILE A 99 9.26 -4.65 26.75
C ILE A 99 10.75 -4.39 27.00
N LEU A 100 11.38 -3.48 26.24
CA LEU A 100 12.80 -3.15 26.21
C LEU A 100 13.11 -1.82 26.93
N GLN A 101 12.11 -1.11 27.47
CA GLN A 101 12.35 0.02 28.38
C GLN A 101 13.03 -0.39 29.71
N GLU A 102 13.36 -1.67 29.87
CA GLU A 102 14.33 -2.15 30.87
C GLU A 102 15.81 -2.07 30.41
N GLU A 103 16.13 -1.95 29.11
CA GLU A 103 17.52 -1.99 28.62
C GLU A 103 17.82 -1.01 27.45
N GLU A 104 18.35 0.15 27.84
CA GLU A 104 19.31 1.06 27.17
C GLU A 104 19.21 1.52 25.69
N HIS A 105 19.39 2.84 25.56
CA HIS A 105 19.47 3.69 24.37
C HIS A 105 20.73 3.52 23.50
N LEU A 106 20.62 3.58 22.15
CA LEU A 106 21.73 4.00 21.26
C LEU A 106 21.31 4.60 19.88
N SER A 107 21.62 5.89 19.68
CA SER A 107 22.35 6.51 18.52
C SER A 107 21.66 6.64 17.10
N PRO A 108 22.29 7.25 16.06
CA PRO A 108 21.81 8.47 15.40
C PRO A 108 21.43 8.30 13.91
N GLU A 109 20.25 7.75 13.63
CA GLU A 109 19.56 7.80 12.31
C GLU A 109 18.29 8.68 12.37
N VAL A 110 18.24 9.51 13.41
CA VAL A 110 17.03 10.10 13.99
C VAL A 110 16.27 11.02 13.04
N SER A 111 16.87 11.61 12.01
CA SER A 111 16.19 12.68 11.23
C SER A 111 15.13 12.16 10.25
N GLU A 112 15.49 11.20 9.38
CA GLU A 112 14.52 10.65 8.41
C GLU A 112 13.50 9.76 9.09
N GLU A 113 13.92 8.97 10.09
CA GLU A 113 13.01 8.14 10.86
C GLU A 113 12.03 8.99 11.68
N LEU A 114 12.48 10.11 12.27
CA LEU A 114 11.60 11.02 13.00
C LEU A 114 10.61 11.72 12.06
N GLN A 115 11.05 12.21 10.90
CA GLN A 115 10.15 12.78 9.90
C GLN A 115 9.12 11.76 9.43
N TYR A 116 9.55 10.52 9.20
CA TYR A 116 8.67 9.44 8.82
C TYR A 116 7.66 9.11 9.92
N ARG A 117 8.09 9.01 11.19
CA ARG A 117 7.23 8.80 12.36
C ARG A 117 6.23 9.94 12.54
N GLN A 118 6.63 11.19 12.29
CA GLN A 118 5.74 12.36 12.32
C GLN A 118 4.68 12.28 11.21
N LEU A 119 5.08 11.97 9.97
CA LEU A 119 4.14 11.79 8.85
C LEU A 119 3.13 10.68 9.13
N ASN A 120 3.59 9.53 9.63
CA ASN A 120 2.71 8.42 9.99
C ASN A 120 1.74 8.80 11.12
N THR A 121 2.19 9.55 12.11
CA THR A 121 1.33 10.04 13.20
C THR A 121 0.20 10.91 12.65
N LEU A 122 0.49 11.80 11.71
CA LEU A 122 -0.51 12.65 11.07
C LEU A 122 -1.54 11.84 10.26
N VAL A 123 -1.08 10.80 9.54
CA VAL A 123 -1.98 9.90 8.81
C VAL A 123 -2.89 9.13 9.78
N GLU A 124 -2.34 8.59 10.86
CA GLU A 124 -3.11 7.85 11.87
C GLU A 124 -4.12 8.75 12.59
N GLU A 125 -3.75 9.99 12.91
CA GLU A 125 -4.67 10.97 13.46
C GLU A 125 -5.84 11.26 12.52
N GLU A 126 -5.56 11.48 11.24
CA GLU A 126 -6.62 11.74 10.27
C GLU A 126 -7.55 10.54 10.14
N ILE A 127 -7.00 9.31 10.09
CA ILE A 127 -7.79 8.07 10.09
C ILE A 127 -8.65 7.97 11.35
N ARG A 128 -8.14 8.37 12.53
CA ARG A 128 -8.93 8.40 13.78
C ARG A 128 -10.08 9.42 13.73
N GLN A 129 -9.90 10.53 13.01
CA GLN A 129 -10.92 11.58 12.85
C GLN A 129 -11.93 11.30 11.72
N MET A 130 -11.72 10.26 10.91
CA MET A 130 -12.68 9.88 9.88
C MET A 130 -13.99 9.35 10.49
N PRO A 131 -15.14 9.59 9.83
CA PRO A 131 -16.39 8.93 10.21
C PRO A 131 -16.25 7.40 10.24
N ALA A 132 -16.90 6.74 11.20
CA ALA A 132 -16.71 5.30 11.47
C ALA A 132 -16.81 4.41 10.22
N LYS A 133 -17.85 4.58 9.40
CA LYS A 133 -18.03 3.84 8.13
C LYS A 133 -16.91 4.10 7.12
N MET A 134 -16.39 5.32 7.05
CA MET A 134 -15.30 5.67 6.13
C MET A 134 -13.99 5.05 6.59
N LYS A 135 -13.72 5.12 7.89
CA LYS A 135 -12.57 4.47 8.52
C LYS A 135 -12.61 2.95 8.29
N GLU A 136 -13.76 2.32 8.52
CA GLU A 136 -13.95 0.88 8.32
C GLU A 136 -13.72 0.48 6.86
N VAL A 137 -14.31 1.19 5.90
CA VAL A 137 -14.07 0.98 4.46
C VAL A 137 -12.58 1.14 4.11
N PHE A 138 -11.94 2.17 4.65
CA PHE A 138 -10.52 2.44 4.39
C PHE A 138 -9.63 1.34 4.96
N VAL A 139 -9.87 0.91 6.20
CA VAL A 139 -9.13 -0.18 6.88
C VAL A 139 -9.32 -1.50 6.13
N LEU A 140 -10.55 -1.85 5.75
CA LEU A 140 -10.81 -3.07 4.96
C LEU A 140 -10.09 -3.05 3.61
N SER A 141 -10.00 -1.87 2.99
CA SER A 141 -9.27 -1.71 1.73
C SER A 141 -7.75 -1.79 1.91
N ARG A 142 -7.19 -1.24 2.99
CA ARG A 142 -5.73 -1.10 3.19
C ARG A 142 -5.14 -2.25 3.98
N ASP A 143 -5.65 -2.51 5.17
CA ASP A 143 -5.09 -3.51 6.08
C ASP A 143 -5.48 -4.95 5.64
N TYR A 144 -6.64 -5.12 5.00
CA TYR A 144 -7.17 -6.43 4.58
C TYR A 144 -7.14 -6.67 3.06
N ASN A 145 -6.66 -5.72 2.26
CA ASN A 145 -6.57 -5.80 0.79
C ASN A 145 -7.89 -6.22 0.10
N LEU A 146 -9.04 -5.86 0.68
CA LEU A 146 -10.33 -6.15 0.04
C LEU A 146 -10.60 -5.15 -1.08
N ASN A 147 -11.09 -5.65 -2.21
CA ASN A 147 -11.54 -4.79 -3.30
C ASN A 147 -12.90 -4.16 -2.97
N ALA A 148 -13.28 -3.13 -3.73
CA ALA A 148 -14.49 -2.37 -3.43
C ALA A 148 -15.79 -3.20 -3.56
N VAL A 149 -15.79 -4.28 -4.34
CA VAL A 149 -16.91 -5.23 -4.45
C VAL A 149 -17.03 -6.09 -3.19
N GLN A 150 -15.91 -6.63 -2.70
CA GLN A 150 -15.86 -7.42 -1.46
C GLN A 150 -16.27 -6.59 -0.24
N ILE A 151 -15.83 -5.33 -0.17
CA ILE A 151 -16.22 -4.40 0.90
C ILE A 151 -17.71 -4.04 0.80
N ALA A 152 -18.22 -3.81 -0.42
CA ALA A 152 -19.62 -3.52 -0.65
C ALA A 152 -20.52 -4.66 -0.16
N GLN A 153 -20.18 -5.90 -0.50
CA GLN A 153 -20.87 -7.09 0.01
C GLN A 153 -20.77 -7.20 1.52
N LYS A 154 -19.56 -7.06 2.08
CA LYS A 154 -19.31 -7.21 3.52
C LYS A 154 -20.06 -6.20 4.37
N LEU A 155 -20.18 -4.96 3.90
CA LEU A 155 -20.81 -3.86 4.63
C LEU A 155 -22.25 -3.56 4.19
N SER A 156 -22.82 -4.37 3.29
CA SER A 156 -24.13 -4.11 2.67
C SER A 156 -24.24 -2.68 2.09
N LEU A 157 -23.19 -2.24 1.40
CA LEU A 157 -23.09 -0.95 0.74
C LEU A 157 -23.09 -1.12 -0.78
N SER A 158 -23.41 -0.05 -1.52
CA SER A 158 -23.19 -0.07 -2.96
C SER A 158 -21.70 0.01 -3.30
N HIS A 159 -21.28 -0.63 -4.39
CA HIS A 159 -19.91 -0.54 -4.91
C HIS A 159 -19.47 0.93 -5.11
N GLN A 160 -20.38 1.79 -5.59
CA GLN A 160 -20.11 3.22 -5.76
C GLN A 160 -19.91 3.94 -4.44
N THR A 161 -20.70 3.60 -3.40
CA THR A 161 -20.55 4.15 -2.06
C THR A 161 -19.18 3.82 -1.47
N VAL A 162 -18.71 2.58 -1.63
CA VAL A 162 -17.38 2.17 -1.16
C VAL A 162 -16.28 2.95 -1.88
N ARG A 163 -16.35 3.06 -3.21
CA ARG A 163 -15.38 3.85 -4.00
C ARG A 163 -15.35 5.32 -3.56
N ASN A 164 -16.52 5.91 -3.34
CA ASN A 164 -16.63 7.30 -2.89
C ASN A 164 -16.01 7.48 -1.51
N GLN A 165 -16.24 6.54 -0.58
CA GLN A 165 -15.64 6.58 0.76
C GLN A 165 -14.11 6.44 0.71
N ILE A 166 -13.56 5.51 -0.08
CA ILE A 166 -12.10 5.38 -0.27
C ILE A 166 -11.51 6.67 -0.87
N SER A 167 -12.14 7.21 -1.92
CA SER A 167 -11.66 8.44 -2.56
C SER A 167 -11.69 9.63 -1.60
N THR A 168 -12.73 9.73 -0.77
CA THR A 168 -12.87 10.80 0.21
C THR A 168 -11.85 10.67 1.34
N ALA A 169 -11.62 9.45 1.84
CA ALA A 169 -10.60 9.16 2.84
C ALA A 169 -9.20 9.59 2.34
N LEU A 170 -8.85 9.23 1.10
CA LEU A 170 -7.57 9.63 0.49
C LEU A 170 -7.43 11.14 0.33
N LYS A 171 -8.51 11.85 -0.09
CA LYS A 171 -8.51 13.32 -0.16
C LYS A 171 -8.26 13.96 1.19
N ARG A 172 -8.85 13.42 2.26
CA ARG A 172 -8.65 13.92 3.63
C ARG A 172 -7.21 13.74 4.09
N ILE A 173 -6.65 12.54 3.92
CA ILE A 173 -5.25 12.25 4.26
C ILE A 173 -4.31 13.18 3.51
N ARG A 174 -4.50 13.33 2.18
CA ARG A 174 -3.67 14.23 1.38
C ARG A 174 -3.75 15.67 1.88
N LYS A 175 -4.95 16.18 2.15
CA LYS A 175 -5.15 17.55 2.67
C LYS A 175 -4.50 17.76 4.04
N ARG A 176 -4.45 16.74 4.89
CA ARG A 176 -3.76 16.79 6.19
C ARG A 176 -2.25 16.89 6.00
N LEU A 177 -1.69 16.08 5.09
CA LEU A 177 -0.26 16.07 4.78
C LEU A 177 0.21 17.35 4.07
N ASP A 178 -0.59 17.89 3.15
CA ASP A 178 -0.27 19.14 2.43
C ASP A 178 -0.27 20.37 3.36
N ARG A 179 -0.90 20.30 4.54
CA ARG A 179 -0.91 21.39 5.54
C ARG A 179 0.26 21.33 6.52
N SER A 180 1.01 20.22 6.54
CA SER A 180 2.14 19.99 7.44
C SER A 180 3.51 20.14 6.77
N LEU A 181 3.53 20.35 5.45
CA LEU A 181 4.70 20.67 4.63
C LEU A 181 4.72 22.18 4.34
#